data_AF-A0A661UTX2-F1
#
_entry.id   AF-A0A661UTX2-F1
#
_cell.length_a   1.000
_cell.length_b   1.000
_cell.length_c   1.000
_cell.angle_alpha   90.00
_cell.angle_beta   90.00
_cell.angle_gamma   90.00
#
_symmetry.space_group_name_H-M   'P 1'
#
loop_
_entity.id
_entity.type
_entity.pdbx_description
1 polymer ?
#
loop_
_entity_poly.entity_id
_entity_poly.type
_entity_poly.pdbx_seq_one_letter_code
_entity_poly.pdbx_strand_id
1 'polypeptide(L)'
;MNKNFFFENIRREANAALSRVFDKVEEVSKISALKLKISNFTRKIKDHKTEIGEFIVSNKKKFSEFPEIIAILDKIKLLEKQIKAKREQIIELQKREEDKTEAKEDKNTSS
;
A
#
# COMPACT_ATOMS: atom_id res chain seq x y z
N MET A 1 35.73 21.56 34.22
CA MET A 1 34.56 21.18 33.41
C MET A 1 33.38 20.95 34.35
N ASN A 2 32.26 21.64 34.18
CA ASN A 2 31.18 21.68 35.17
C ASN A 2 30.28 20.44 35.00
N LYS A 3 30.47 19.42 35.84
CA LYS A 3 29.81 18.11 35.71
C LYS A 3 28.28 18.21 35.66
N ASN A 4 27.70 19.15 36.40
CA ASN A 4 26.24 19.35 36.44
C ASN A 4 25.66 19.77 35.08
N PHE A 5 26.35 20.66 34.35
CA PHE A 5 25.93 21.10 33.02
C PHE A 5 26.00 19.96 31.99
N PHE A 6 26.99 19.07 32.13
CA PHE A 6 27.13 17.88 31.29
C PHE A 6 25.98 16.89 31.51
N PHE A 7 25.60 16.64 32.77
CA PHE A 7 24.47 15.77 33.11
C PHE A 7 23.13 16.35 32.65
N GLU A 8 22.91 17.67 32.75
CA GLU A 8 21.69 18.30 32.23
C GLU A 8 21.59 18.19 30.71
N ASN A 9 22.69 18.37 29.97
CA ASN A 9 22.70 18.18 28.52
C ASN A 9 22.38 16.74 28.13
N ILE A 10 23.00 15.74 28.81
CA ILE A 10 22.70 14.32 28.57
C ILE A 10 21.22 14.03 28.84
N ARG A 11 20.68 14.54 29.94
CA ARG A 11 19.26 14.34 30.29
C ARG A 11 18.34 14.96 29.23
N ARG A 12 18.68 16.14 28.72
CA ARG A 12 17.92 16.81 27.66
C ARG A 12 17.97 16.04 26.34
N GLU A 13 19.15 15.55 25.95
CA GLU A 13 19.31 14.71 24.76
C GLU A 13 18.58 13.38 24.87
N ALA A 14 18.64 12.72 26.04
CA ALA A 14 17.91 11.49 26.31
C ALA A 14 16.39 11.71 26.19
N ASN A 15 15.86 12.79 26.78
CA ASN A 15 14.44 13.13 26.66
C ASN A 15 14.03 13.44 25.21
N ALA A 16 14.87 14.16 24.46
CA ALA A 16 14.62 14.44 23.05
C ALA A 16 14.63 13.17 22.20
N ALA A 17 15.56 12.25 22.45
CA ALA A 17 15.62 10.95 21.78
C ALA A 17 14.38 10.10 22.09
N LEU A 18 13.98 10.03 23.37
CA LEU A 18 12.77 9.32 23.78
C LEU A 18 11.51 9.89 23.12
N SER A 19 11.37 11.22 23.06
CA SER A 19 10.23 11.85 22.38
C SER A 19 10.15 11.45 20.90
N ARG A 20 11.28 11.48 20.17
CA ARG A 20 11.32 11.04 18.76
C ARG A 20 10.94 9.57 18.58
N VAL A 21 11.33 8.71 19.53
CA VAL A 21 10.96 7.29 19.52
C VAL A 21 9.44 7.14 19.72
N PHE A 22 8.85 7.87 20.66
CA PHE A 22 7.40 7.85 20.88
C PHE A 22 6.63 8.34 19.65
N ASP A 23 7.05 9.44 19.04
CA ASP A 23 6.45 9.97 17.81
C ASP A 23 6.50 8.91 16.69
N LYS A 24 7.63 8.21 16.56
CA LYS A 24 7.80 7.17 15.54
C LYS A 24 6.93 5.94 15.81
N VAL A 25 6.79 5.53 17.07
CA VAL A 25 5.90 4.42 17.45
C VAL A 25 4.44 4.76 17.15
N GLU A 26 4.03 6.01 17.41
CA GLU A 26 2.67 6.46 17.09
C GLU A 26 2.41 6.44 15.58
N GLU A 27 3.37 6.91 14.78
CA GLU A 27 3.31 6.87 13.32
C GLU A 27 3.19 5.42 12.80
N VAL A 28 4.03 4.51 13.28
CA VAL A 28 4.01 3.09 12.89
C VAL A 28 2.68 2.43 13.28
N SER A 29 2.12 2.78 14.44
CA SER A 29 0.82 2.29 14.88
C SER A 29 -0.31 2.75 13.95
N LYS A 30 -0.34 4.06 13.61
CA LYS A 30 -1.30 4.62 12.65
C LYS A 30 -1.20 3.94 11.27
N ILE A 31 0.02 3.75 10.76
CA ILE A 31 0.27 3.04 9.49
C ILE A 31 -0.26 1.61 9.55
N SER A 32 -0.01 0.90 10.64
CA SER A 32 -0.45 -0.50 10.81
C SER A 32 -1.97 -0.61 10.85
N ALA A 33 -2.64 0.30 11.56
CA ALA A 33 -4.10 0.36 11.58
C ALA A 33 -4.70 0.63 10.19
N LEU A 34 -4.07 1.53 9.41
CA LEU A 34 -4.47 1.81 8.03
C LEU A 34 -4.26 0.58 7.13
N LYS A 35 -3.13 -0.12 7.24
CA LYS A 35 -2.87 -1.36 6.48
C LYS A 35 -3.92 -2.43 6.75
N LEU A 36 -4.33 -2.61 8.01
CA LEU A 36 -5.39 -3.54 8.39
C LEU A 36 -6.74 -3.15 7.77
N LYS A 37 -7.11 -1.86 7.82
CA LYS A 37 -8.34 -1.37 7.18
C LYS A 37 -8.33 -1.60 5.67
N ILE A 38 -7.20 -1.32 5.00
CA ILE A 38 -7.03 -1.56 3.56
C ILE A 38 -7.19 -3.05 3.24
N SER A 39 -6.58 -3.94 4.02
CA SER A 39 -6.71 -5.38 3.85
C SER A 39 -8.17 -5.83 3.98
N ASN A 40 -8.87 -5.34 5.01
CA ASN A 40 -10.28 -5.64 5.23
C ASN A 40 -11.18 -5.15 4.08
N PHE A 41 -10.97 -3.92 3.59
CA PHE A 41 -11.73 -3.41 2.44
C PHE A 41 -11.43 -4.20 1.17
N THR A 42 -10.17 -4.59 0.94
CA THR A 42 -9.77 -5.41 -0.21
C THR A 42 -10.50 -6.77 -0.18
N ARG A 43 -10.57 -7.39 1.00
CA ARG A 43 -11.33 -8.63 1.18
C ARG A 43 -12.82 -8.43 0.90
N LYS A 44 -13.45 -7.42 1.50
CA LYS A 44 -14.87 -7.12 1.26
C LYS A 44 -15.17 -6.94 -0.23
N ILE A 45 -14.34 -6.20 -0.97
CA ILE A 45 -14.52 -6.01 -2.42
C ILE A 45 -14.49 -7.36 -3.15
N LYS A 46 -13.56 -8.26 -2.78
CA LYS A 46 -13.48 -9.60 -3.37
C LYS A 46 -14.72 -10.43 -3.07
N ASP A 47 -15.22 -10.36 -1.84
CA ASP A 47 -16.43 -11.09 -1.43
C ASP A 47 -17.65 -10.60 -2.24
N HIS A 48 -17.86 -9.28 -2.35
CA HIS A 48 -18.97 -8.70 -3.14
C HIS A 48 -18.89 -9.07 -4.63
N LYS A 49 -17.67 -9.12 -5.20
CA LYS A 49 -17.49 -9.57 -6.59
C LYS A 49 -17.89 -11.03 -6.78
N THR A 50 -17.58 -11.87 -5.79
CA THR A 50 -17.96 -13.28 -5.80
C THR A 50 -19.48 -13.41 -5.75
N GLU A 51 -20.14 -12.70 -4.82
CA GLU A 51 -21.61 -12.68 -4.70
C GLU A 51 -22.29 -12.22 -6.00
N ILE A 52 -21.79 -11.15 -6.64
CA ILE A 52 -22.31 -10.69 -7.94
C ILE A 52 -22.14 -11.79 -9.00
N GLY A 53 -20.98 -12.45 -9.05
CA GLY A 53 -20.72 -13.54 -9.97
C GLY A 53 -21.69 -14.72 -9.77
N GLU A 54 -21.88 -15.14 -8.52
CA GLU A 54 -22.80 -16.22 -8.15
C GLU A 54 -24.25 -15.87 -8.50
N PHE A 55 -24.66 -14.62 -8.24
CA PHE A 55 -25.99 -14.13 -8.59
C PHE A 55 -26.24 -14.18 -10.11
N ILE A 56 -25.27 -13.72 -10.91
CA ILE A 56 -25.34 -13.75 -12.37
C ILE A 56 -25.46 -15.19 -12.89
N VAL A 57 -24.66 -16.12 -12.35
CA VAL A 57 -24.69 -17.53 -12.73
C VAL A 57 -26.05 -18.15 -12.39
N SER A 58 -26.55 -17.88 -11.18
CA SER A 58 -27.80 -18.47 -10.67
C SER A 58 -29.05 -17.90 -11.36
N ASN A 59 -28.99 -16.65 -11.83
CA ASN A 59 -30.13 -15.94 -12.43
C ASN A 59 -29.92 -15.62 -13.91
N LYS A 60 -29.09 -16.41 -14.61
CA LYS A 60 -28.60 -16.12 -15.97
C LYS A 60 -29.68 -15.68 -16.96
N LYS A 61 -30.88 -16.30 -16.92
CA LYS A 61 -32.02 -15.93 -17.80
C LYS A 61 -32.57 -14.53 -17.53
N LYS A 62 -32.79 -14.17 -16.26
CA LYS A 62 -33.24 -12.81 -15.88
C LYS A 62 -32.13 -11.79 -16.09
N PHE A 63 -30.87 -12.19 -15.89
CA PHE A 63 -29.74 -11.29 -16.07
C PHE A 63 -29.51 -10.94 -17.55
N SER A 64 -29.73 -11.89 -18.47
CA SER A 64 -29.68 -11.64 -19.91
C SER A 64 -30.74 -10.66 -20.40
N GLU A 65 -31.79 -10.39 -19.62
CA GLU A 65 -32.84 -9.42 -19.95
C GLU A 65 -32.42 -7.97 -19.65
N PHE A 66 -31.27 -7.75 -18.98
CA PHE A 66 -30.74 -6.42 -18.65
C PHE A 66 -29.39 -6.14 -19.36
N PRO A 67 -29.39 -5.89 -20.68
CA PRO A 67 -28.18 -5.68 -21.47
C PRO A 67 -27.36 -4.46 -21.01
N GLU A 68 -27.99 -3.45 -20.42
CA GLU A 68 -27.32 -2.28 -19.85
C GLU A 68 -26.40 -2.65 -18.67
N ILE A 69 -26.84 -3.57 -17.82
CA ILE A 69 -26.05 -4.07 -16.68
C ILE A 69 -24.87 -4.89 -17.20
N ILE A 70 -25.07 -5.69 -18.25
CA ILE A 70 -23.99 -6.44 -18.92
C ILE A 70 -22.95 -5.49 -19.49
N ALA A 71 -23.37 -4.42 -20.18
CA ALA A 71 -22.45 -3.43 -20.73
C ALA A 71 -21.66 -2.69 -19.64
N ILE A 72 -22.27 -2.41 -18.48
CA ILE A 72 -21.58 -1.83 -17.33
C ILE A 72 -20.56 -2.82 -16.74
N LEU A 73 -20.90 -4.10 -16.62
CA LEU A 73 -19.97 -5.13 -16.16
C LEU A 73 -18.77 -5.31 -17.09
N ASP A 74 -18.97 -5.22 -18.40
CA ASP A 74 -17.87 -5.29 -19.37
C ASP A 74 -16.97 -4.05 -19.29
N LYS A 75 -17.53 -2.85 -19.05
CA LYS A 75 -16.74 -1.64 -18.75
C LYS A 75 -15.94 -1.81 -17.47
N ILE A 76 -16.52 -2.38 -16.41
CA ILE A 76 -15.82 -2.68 -15.15
C ILE A 76 -14.65 -3.65 -15.41
N LYS A 77 -14.86 -4.74 -16.16
CA LYS A 77 -13.78 -5.68 -16.54
C LYS A 77 -12.67 -5.00 -17.33
N LEU A 78 -13.00 -4.12 -18.27
CA LEU A 78 -12.01 -3.37 -19.05
C LEU A 78 -11.16 -2.47 -18.15
N LEU A 79 -11.80 -1.73 -17.24
CA LEU A 79 -11.11 -0.89 -16.26
C LEU A 79 -10.23 -1.71 -15.32
N GLU A 80 -10.68 -2.88 -14.87
CA GLU A 80 -9.88 -3.79 -14.05
C GLU A 80 -8.62 -4.29 -14.76
N LYS A 81 -8.75 -4.61 -16.06
CA LYS A 81 -7.61 -4.99 -16.89
C LYS A 81 -6.60 -3.85 -17.03
N GLN A 82 -7.07 -2.61 -17.20
CA GLN A 82 -6.23 -1.42 -17.25
C GLN A 82 -5.54 -1.14 -15.90
N ILE A 83 -6.25 -1.29 -14.78
CA ILE A 83 -5.67 -1.15 -13.43
C ILE A 83 -4.57 -2.18 -13.21
N LYS A 84 -4.80 -3.44 -13.61
CA LYS A 84 -3.79 -4.50 -13.49
C LYS A 84 -2.54 -4.18 -14.31
N ALA A 85 -2.70 -3.79 -15.57
CA ALA A 85 -1.58 -3.40 -16.43
C ALA A 85 -0.80 -2.21 -15.85
N LYS A 86 -1.48 -1.18 -15.31
CA LYS A 86 -0.81 -0.05 -14.65
C LYS A 86 -0.08 -0.45 -13.37
N ARG A 87 -0.62 -1.40 -12.58
CA ARG A 87 0.10 -1.94 -11.41
C ARG A 87 1.35 -2.71 -11.81
N GLU A 88 1.29 -3.51 -12.86
CA GLU A 88 2.45 -4.21 -13.41
C GLU A 88 3.52 -3.22 -13.90
N GLN A 89 3.11 -2.15 -14.59
CA GLN A 89 4.02 -1.06 -15.00
C GLN A 89 4.69 -0.37 -13.79
N ILE A 90 3.96 -0.11 -12.70
CA ILE A 90 4.53 0.46 -11.48
C ILE A 90 5.58 -0.48 -10.88
N ILE A 91 5.29 -1.78 -10.80
CA ILE A 91 6.23 -2.77 -10.26
C ILE A 91 7.50 -2.83 -11.13
N GLU A 92 7.34 -2.78 -12.45
CA GLU A 92 8.48 -2.81 -13.37
C GLU A 92 9.35 -1.55 -13.28
N LEU A 93 8.72 -0.38 -13.09
CA LEU A 93 9.44 0.87 -12.85
C LEU A 93 10.17 0.86 -11.50
N GLN A 94 9.54 0.35 -10.45
CA GLN A 94 10.17 0.23 -9.11
C GLN A 94 11.39 -0.69 -9.15
N LYS A 95 11.31 -1.84 -9.82
CA LYS A 95 12.46 -2.73 -10.02
C LYS A 95 13.59 -2.06 -10.81
N ARG A 96 13.26 -1.33 -11.88
CA ARG A 96 14.27 -0.58 -12.67
C ARG A 96 14.90 0.58 -11.90
N GLU A 97 14.20 1.16 -10.92
CA GLU A 97 14.78 2.16 -10.01
C GLU A 97 15.73 1.51 -9.01
N GLU A 98 15.35 0.37 -8.41
CA GLU A 98 16.22 -0.43 -7.52
C GLU A 98 17.52 -0.84 -8.23
N ASP A 99 17.43 -1.39 -9.45
CA ASP A 99 18.60 -1.79 -10.26
C ASP A 99 19.53 -0.61 -10.61
N LYS A 100 19.00 0.61 -10.72
CA LYS A 100 19.80 1.82 -10.99
C LYS A 100 20.51 2.36 -9.75
N THR A 101 19.95 2.13 -8.56
CA THR A 101 20.59 2.47 -7.29
C THR A 101 21.75 1.53 -6.99
N GLU A 102 21.57 0.22 -7.17
CA GLU A 102 22.64 -0.78 -6.98
C GLU A 102 23.81 -0.55 -7.95
N ALA A 103 23.54 -0.28 -9.22
CA ALA A 103 24.58 0.02 -10.22
C ALA A 103 25.36 1.33 -9.97
N LYS A 104 24.86 2.23 -9.12
CA LYS A 104 25.56 3.45 -8.69
C LYS A 104 26.40 3.23 -7.44
N GLU A 105 25.96 2.36 -6.53
CA GLU A 105 26.75 1.98 -5.35
C GLU A 105 28.02 1.19 -5.75
N ASP A 106 27.92 0.27 -6.72
CA ASP A 106 29.07 -0.51 -7.21
C ASP A 106 30.16 0.33 -7.89
N LYS A 107 29.78 1.48 -8.49
CA LYS A 107 30.75 2.41 -9.10
C LYS A 107 31.46 3.32 -8.10
N ASN A 108 30.84 3.58 -6.95
CA ASN A 108 31.42 4.43 -5.90
C ASN A 108 32.31 3.66 -4.90
N THR A 109 32.23 2.33 -4.85
CA THR A 109 33.11 1.48 -4.02
C THR A 109 34.36 0.99 -4.73
N SER A 110 34.45 1.22 -6.06
CA SER A 110 35.56 0.77 -6.91
C SER A 110 36.47 1.92 -7.41
N SER A 111 36.36 3.13 -6.83
CA SER A 111 37.23 4.30 -7.15
C SER A 111 38.16 4.65 -6.01
#